data_AF-A0AAW2NCE0-F1
#
_entry.id   AF-A0AAW2NCE0-F1
#
_cell.length_a   1.000
_cell.length_b   1.000
_cell.length_c   1.000
_cell.angle_alpha   90.00
_cell.angle_beta   90.00
_cell.angle_gamma   90.00
#
_symmetry.space_group_name_H-M   'P 1'
#
loop_
_entity.id
_entity.type
_entity.pdbx_description
1 polymer ?
#
loop_
_entity_poly.entity_id
_entity_poly.type
_entity_poly.pdbx_seq_one_letter_code
_entity_poly.pdbx_strand_id
1 'polypeptide(L)'
;MCSILKCLAVVDDLIKVKEEDTEHNGSKGESVAYYTFHGLKQVAEKLASLAKIAWPIIITSLLMYSKSFVSMLFLGHLGDIALSGGSLSISFANITGYSVLKGLAMGMEPICYQAYGAKRWAIMTKTYRKTLILLLAAVFPISLLWLNMEPILLWLGQDENIAAVAKIYIKYSIPDLIAQAHFHPLRTFLRTQNINRPLTISVIGAMLLHCPINYFLVVYLNLGVRGVALASAWNTLNVNFGLLVYLIMSKTSLRPWDGGIASIFSEGWHPLLALAGPSVLSVCLEWWCYEILLLLCSLLSNPQVNVAAMGILIQTTSLLYVFPSSLSSALSIQVGHELGADQPKQAQQTSIVGFTLAALWGILAFLFTTAVRDVWGRLFTCDPMTLGLTSSTLPLLGFCELGNSPQTAACGVLVGSARPKMGCNINFVSFYLIGLPVAALSAFKFNMGFVGLWFGMAAAQVSCTCMMVCTLICTDWKQQATRAKELTQENEDSKNDLEAPLLS
;
A
#
# COMPACT_ATOMS: atom_id res chain seq x y z
N MET A 1 -25.23 19.17 0.99
CA MET A 1 -25.66 20.15 2.02
C MET A 1 -26.06 19.47 3.34
N CYS A 2 -26.88 18.40 3.34
CA CYS A 2 -27.28 17.67 4.55
C CYS A 2 -26.11 17.05 5.36
N SER A 3 -25.02 16.62 4.69
CA SER A 3 -23.84 16.04 5.37
C SER A 3 -22.91 17.08 6.02
N ILE A 4 -22.90 18.32 5.52
CA ILE A 4 -22.08 19.42 6.10
C ILE A 4 -22.76 19.98 7.35
N LEU A 5 -24.10 20.11 7.32
CA LEU A 5 -24.90 20.47 8.50
C LEU A 5 -24.80 19.41 9.62
N LYS A 6 -24.71 18.12 9.27
CA LYS A 6 -24.43 17.06 10.25
C LYS A 6 -23.01 17.14 10.84
N CYS A 7 -22.00 17.52 10.05
CA CYS A 7 -20.65 17.77 10.55
C CYS A 7 -20.60 18.95 11.53
N LEU A 8 -21.28 20.07 11.22
CA LEU A 8 -21.35 21.22 12.11
C LEU A 8 -22.13 20.90 13.39
N ALA A 9 -23.23 20.15 13.28
CA ALA A 9 -24.02 19.71 14.45
C ALA A 9 -23.23 18.77 15.38
N VAL A 10 -22.41 17.86 14.85
CA VAL A 10 -21.57 16.97 15.67
C VAL A 10 -20.41 17.72 16.33
N VAL A 11 -19.85 18.73 15.66
CA VAL A 11 -18.83 19.61 16.26
C VAL A 11 -19.46 20.49 17.36
N ASP A 12 -20.67 21.00 17.14
CA ASP A 12 -21.43 21.75 18.17
C ASP A 12 -21.84 20.84 19.34
N ASP A 13 -22.24 19.59 19.11
CA ASP A 13 -22.56 18.63 20.16
C ASP A 13 -21.32 18.23 20.97
N LEU A 14 -20.15 18.09 20.33
CA LEU A 14 -18.87 17.85 21.02
C LEU A 14 -18.40 19.06 21.83
N ILE A 15 -18.78 20.28 21.43
CA ILE A 15 -18.50 21.51 22.19
C ILE A 15 -19.48 21.64 23.36
N LYS A 16 -20.77 21.34 23.16
CA LYS A 16 -21.81 21.40 24.22
C LYS A 16 -21.63 20.37 25.32
N VAL A 17 -21.27 19.13 24.99
CA VAL A 17 -20.95 18.09 26.00
C VAL A 17 -19.77 18.54 26.88
N LYS A 18 -18.85 19.36 26.33
CA LYS A 18 -17.76 19.93 27.09
C LYS A 18 -18.20 21.08 28.00
N GLU A 19 -19.22 21.85 27.61
CA GLU A 19 -19.76 22.97 28.42
C GLU A 19 -20.65 22.49 29.58
N GLU A 20 -21.51 21.48 29.38
CA GLU A 20 -22.38 20.95 30.44
C GLU A 20 -21.60 20.28 31.59
N ASP A 21 -20.47 19.62 31.29
CA ASP A 21 -19.58 19.07 32.33
C ASP A 21 -18.80 20.16 33.11
N THR A 22 -18.77 21.40 32.61
CA THR A 22 -18.01 22.50 33.23
C THR A 22 -18.86 23.36 34.20
N GLU A 23 -20.18 23.20 34.21
CA GLU A 23 -21.08 23.99 35.08
C GLU A 23 -21.34 23.35 36.45
N HIS A 24 -20.86 22.13 36.74
CA HIS A 24 -21.16 21.43 37.99
C HIS A 24 -19.98 21.12 38.92
N ASN A 25 -18.79 21.71 38.73
CA ASN A 25 -17.73 21.56 39.73
C ASN A 25 -16.86 22.83 39.90
N GLY A 26 -16.94 23.41 41.09
CA GLY A 26 -16.15 24.55 41.57
C GLY A 26 -14.67 24.24 41.86
N SER A 27 -14.01 23.42 41.02
CA SER A 27 -12.55 23.19 41.04
C SER A 27 -12.01 23.16 39.60
N LYS A 28 -11.97 24.34 38.97
CA LYS A 28 -11.69 24.49 37.53
C LYS A 28 -10.20 24.35 37.13
N GLY A 29 -9.27 24.43 38.08
CA GLY A 29 -7.82 24.40 37.78
C GLY A 29 -7.20 23.00 37.75
N GLU A 30 -7.48 22.19 38.77
CA GLU A 30 -6.82 20.87 38.95
C GLU A 30 -7.49 19.77 38.11
N SER A 31 -8.81 19.82 37.94
CA SER A 31 -9.58 18.89 37.10
C SER A 31 -9.19 19.00 35.62
N VAL A 32 -9.14 20.22 35.08
CA VAL A 32 -8.80 20.46 33.66
C VAL A 32 -7.35 20.07 33.37
N ALA A 33 -6.41 20.37 34.26
CA ALA A 33 -5.02 19.93 34.13
C ALA A 33 -4.89 18.39 34.18
N TYR A 34 -5.64 17.72 35.05
CA TYR A 34 -5.66 16.26 35.16
C TYR A 34 -6.23 15.58 33.89
N TYR A 35 -7.38 16.03 33.39
CA TYR A 35 -7.96 15.49 32.14
C TYR A 35 -7.10 15.77 30.92
N THR A 36 -6.46 16.95 30.86
CA THR A 36 -5.55 17.31 29.76
C THR A 36 -4.26 16.49 29.82
N PHE A 37 -3.68 16.28 31.01
CA PHE A 37 -2.49 15.45 31.21
C PHE A 37 -2.76 13.98 30.91
N HIS A 38 -3.91 13.44 31.34
CA HIS A 38 -4.29 12.05 31.06
C HIS A 38 -4.54 11.83 29.56
N GLY A 39 -5.22 12.78 28.89
CA GLY A 39 -5.39 12.76 27.44
C GLY A 39 -4.06 12.81 26.68
N LEU A 40 -3.13 13.68 27.09
CA LEU A 40 -1.79 13.78 26.49
C LEU A 40 -0.98 12.50 26.68
N LYS A 41 -1.04 11.87 27.86
CA LYS A 41 -0.39 10.59 28.12
C LYS A 41 -0.93 9.48 27.21
N GLN A 42 -2.25 9.39 27.07
CA GLN A 42 -2.89 8.41 26.20
C GLN A 42 -2.53 8.61 24.72
N VAL A 43 -2.47 9.86 24.25
CA VAL A 43 -2.02 10.20 22.89
C VAL A 43 -0.55 9.82 22.70
N ALA A 44 0.31 10.12 23.67
CA ALA A 44 1.73 9.77 23.61
C ALA A 44 1.96 8.24 23.56
N GLU A 45 1.20 7.46 24.34
CA GLU A 45 1.25 6.00 24.32
C GLU A 45 0.83 5.44 22.94
N LYS A 46 -0.24 5.99 22.35
CA LYS A 46 -0.69 5.59 21.01
C LYS A 46 0.31 5.98 19.92
N LEU A 47 0.89 7.17 20.00
CA LEU A 47 1.96 7.59 19.10
C LEU A 47 3.18 6.66 19.19
N ALA A 48 3.62 6.31 20.40
CA ALA A 48 4.72 5.39 20.61
C ALA A 48 4.42 3.99 20.05
N SER A 49 3.20 3.49 20.24
CA SER A 49 2.74 2.22 19.67
C SER A 49 2.76 2.24 18.14
N LEU A 50 2.19 3.29 17.52
CA LEU A 50 2.20 3.48 16.06
C LEU A 50 3.63 3.58 15.52
N ALA A 51 4.48 4.38 16.15
CA ALA A 51 5.88 4.54 15.74
C ALA A 51 6.65 3.22 15.82
N LYS A 52 6.43 2.40 16.86
CA LYS A 52 7.07 1.09 17.02
C LYS A 52 6.76 0.12 15.87
N ILE A 53 5.56 0.23 15.27
CA ILE A 53 5.16 -0.58 14.11
C ILE A 53 5.60 0.08 12.80
N ALA A 54 5.36 1.39 12.64
CA ALA A 54 5.62 2.12 11.41
C ALA A 54 7.11 2.23 11.09
N TRP A 55 7.98 2.47 12.08
CA TRP A 55 9.41 2.72 11.84
C TRP A 55 10.14 1.54 11.16
N PRO A 56 10.00 0.28 11.62
CA PRO A 56 10.53 -0.88 10.89
C PRO A 56 9.95 -1.01 9.48
N ILE A 57 8.68 -0.65 9.28
CA ILE A 57 8.02 -0.72 7.96
C ILE A 57 8.61 0.35 7.02
N ILE A 58 8.90 1.55 7.51
CA ILE A 58 9.57 2.62 6.74
C ILE A 58 10.93 2.13 6.26
N ILE A 59 11.79 1.65 7.17
CA ILE A 59 13.13 1.14 6.84
C ILE A 59 13.03 0.03 5.80
N THR A 60 12.15 -0.95 6.04
CA THR A 60 11.97 -2.09 5.13
C THR A 60 11.49 -1.62 3.75
N SER A 61 10.60 -0.64 3.68
CA SER A 61 10.05 -0.14 2.42
C SER A 61 11.07 0.68 1.63
N LEU A 62 11.88 1.50 2.29
CA LEU A 62 13.00 2.22 1.66
C LEU A 62 14.04 1.25 1.07
N LEU A 63 14.38 0.18 1.80
CA LEU A 63 15.29 -0.85 1.30
C LEU A 63 14.69 -1.66 0.14
N MET A 64 13.39 -1.90 0.15
CA MET A 64 12.72 -2.56 -0.98
C MET A 64 12.68 -1.66 -2.22
N TYR A 65 12.57 -0.36 -2.03
CA TYR A 65 12.62 0.61 -3.13
C TYR A 65 14.00 0.63 -3.82
N SER A 66 15.08 0.46 -3.06
CA SER A 66 16.44 0.46 -3.63
C SER A 66 16.75 -0.76 -4.52
N LYS A 67 16.01 -1.88 -4.40
CA LYS A 67 16.10 -3.04 -5.32
C LYS A 67 15.91 -2.61 -6.78
N SER A 68 14.85 -1.85 -7.07
CA SER A 68 14.53 -1.42 -8.43
C SER A 68 15.59 -0.44 -8.95
N PHE A 69 16.10 0.44 -8.09
CA PHE A 69 17.17 1.38 -8.44
C PHE A 69 18.44 0.64 -8.88
N VAL A 70 18.90 -0.34 -8.09
CA VAL A 70 20.08 -1.16 -8.46
C VAL A 70 19.86 -1.87 -9.79
N SER A 71 18.69 -2.50 -9.99
CA SER A 71 18.37 -3.18 -11.25
C SER A 71 18.42 -2.22 -12.46
N MET A 72 17.95 -0.99 -12.29
CA MET A 72 18.01 0.04 -13.35
C MET A 72 19.44 0.48 -13.67
N LEU A 73 20.33 0.57 -12.68
CA LEU A 73 21.73 0.89 -12.92
C LEU A 73 22.38 -0.16 -13.83
N PHE A 74 22.14 -1.45 -13.57
CA PHE A 74 22.68 -2.52 -14.42
C PHE A 74 22.07 -2.51 -15.83
N LEU A 75 20.76 -2.24 -15.97
CA LEU A 75 20.13 -2.08 -17.29
C LEU A 75 20.71 -0.89 -18.06
N GLY A 76 20.97 0.23 -17.39
CA GLY A 76 21.60 1.40 -17.99
C GLY A 76 23.01 1.12 -18.51
N HIS A 77 23.80 0.34 -17.77
CA HIS A 77 25.14 -0.08 -18.22
C HIS A 77 25.11 -0.99 -19.46
N LEU A 78 24.01 -1.71 -19.69
CA LEU A 78 23.84 -2.55 -20.88
C LEU A 78 23.42 -1.75 -22.13
N GLY A 79 23.10 -0.46 -21.98
CA GLY A 79 22.75 0.46 -23.08
C GLY A 79 21.27 0.82 -23.15
N ASP A 80 20.95 1.81 -23.99
CA ASP A 80 19.64 2.47 -24.02
C ASP A 80 18.47 1.54 -24.38
N ILE A 81 18.69 0.57 -25.27
CA ILE A 81 17.67 -0.42 -25.66
C ILE A 81 17.36 -1.35 -24.48
N ALA A 82 18.40 -1.78 -23.74
CA ALA A 82 18.25 -2.62 -22.56
C ALA A 82 17.50 -1.89 -21.44
N LEU A 83 17.85 -0.62 -21.20
CA LEU A 83 17.18 0.23 -20.23
C LEU A 83 15.70 0.48 -20.59
N SER A 84 15.42 0.82 -21.84
CA SER A 84 14.06 1.10 -22.31
C SER A 84 13.20 -0.16 -22.28
N GLY A 85 13.69 -1.28 -22.82
CA GLY A 85 12.98 -2.55 -22.82
C GLY A 85 12.77 -3.12 -21.41
N GLY A 86 13.80 -3.03 -20.55
CA GLY A 86 13.68 -3.44 -19.15
C GLY A 86 12.68 -2.59 -18.36
N SER A 87 12.68 -1.26 -18.55
CA SER A 87 11.72 -0.35 -17.92
C SER A 87 10.29 -0.60 -18.38
N LEU A 88 10.09 -0.81 -19.69
CA LEU A 88 8.79 -1.18 -20.26
C LEU A 88 8.30 -2.52 -19.67
N SER A 89 9.21 -3.48 -19.53
CA SER A 89 8.92 -4.78 -18.92
C SER A 89 8.49 -4.68 -17.46
N ILE A 90 9.23 -3.91 -16.65
CA ILE A 90 8.90 -3.66 -15.24
C ILE A 90 7.53 -2.98 -15.12
N SER A 91 7.24 -2.00 -15.97
CA SER A 91 5.95 -1.28 -15.97
C SER A 91 4.79 -2.23 -16.31
N PHE A 92 4.95 -3.06 -17.34
CA PHE A 92 3.96 -4.10 -17.69
C PHE A 92 3.77 -5.10 -16.56
N ALA A 93 4.85 -5.55 -15.90
CA ALA A 93 4.79 -6.48 -14.78
C ALA A 93 4.10 -5.86 -13.56
N ASN A 94 4.33 -4.57 -13.28
CA ASN A 94 3.64 -3.82 -12.23
C ASN A 94 2.13 -3.76 -12.49
N ILE A 95 1.72 -3.43 -13.72
CA ILE A 95 0.31 -3.29 -14.12
C ILE A 95 -0.41 -4.65 -14.07
N THR A 96 0.20 -5.70 -14.62
CA THR A 96 -0.50 -6.97 -14.91
C THR A 96 -0.29 -8.05 -13.86
N GLY A 97 0.76 -7.96 -13.04
CA GLY A 97 1.14 -9.03 -12.12
C GLY A 97 1.35 -8.56 -10.68
N TYR A 98 2.35 -7.71 -10.42
CA TYR A 98 2.75 -7.37 -9.06
C TYR A 98 1.67 -6.62 -8.28
N SER A 99 0.95 -5.68 -8.92
CA SER A 99 -0.20 -4.99 -8.29
C SER A 99 -1.33 -5.96 -7.96
N VAL A 100 -1.63 -6.90 -8.86
CA VAL A 100 -2.67 -7.92 -8.69
C VAL A 100 -2.34 -8.85 -7.51
N LEU A 101 -1.11 -9.40 -7.46
CA LEU A 101 -0.69 -10.26 -6.35
C LEU A 101 -0.72 -9.52 -5.01
N LYS A 102 -0.19 -8.29 -4.97
CA LYS A 102 -0.22 -7.44 -3.77
C LYS A 102 -1.66 -7.22 -3.30
N GLY A 103 -2.56 -6.85 -4.21
CA GLY A 103 -3.96 -6.61 -3.90
C GLY A 103 -4.73 -7.84 -3.44
N LEU A 104 -4.47 -9.02 -4.03
CA LEU A 104 -5.07 -10.29 -3.61
C LEU A 104 -4.61 -10.64 -2.20
N ALA A 105 -3.31 -10.47 -1.91
CA ALA A 105 -2.77 -10.69 -0.58
C ALA A 105 -3.35 -9.72 0.46
N MET A 106 -3.57 -8.44 0.11
CA MET A 106 -4.18 -7.47 1.02
C MET A 106 -5.60 -7.87 1.48
N GLY A 107 -6.29 -8.76 0.75
CA GLY A 107 -7.58 -9.31 1.18
C GLY A 107 -7.51 -10.10 2.49
N MET A 108 -6.35 -10.67 2.84
CA MET A 108 -6.15 -11.43 4.08
C MET A 108 -5.97 -10.54 5.31
N GLU A 109 -5.48 -9.31 5.12
CA GLU A 109 -5.05 -8.41 6.18
C GLU A 109 -6.15 -8.19 7.24
N PRO A 110 -7.39 -7.80 6.88
CA PRO A 110 -8.43 -7.54 7.87
C PRO A 110 -8.78 -8.79 8.70
N ILE A 111 -8.84 -9.95 8.04
CA ILE A 111 -9.16 -11.23 8.70
C ILE A 111 -8.05 -11.58 9.69
N CYS A 112 -6.79 -11.50 9.26
CA CYS A 112 -5.64 -11.83 10.12
C CYS A 112 -5.53 -10.87 11.30
N TYR A 113 -5.66 -9.56 11.10
CA TYR A 113 -5.57 -8.57 12.18
C TYR A 113 -6.68 -8.77 13.22
N GLN A 114 -7.93 -8.92 12.78
CA GLN A 114 -9.04 -9.12 13.70
C GLN A 114 -8.99 -10.49 14.39
N ALA A 115 -8.61 -11.55 13.67
CA ALA A 115 -8.40 -12.86 14.27
C ALA A 115 -7.28 -12.85 15.32
N TYR A 116 -6.20 -12.11 15.08
CA TYR A 116 -5.12 -11.96 16.05
C TYR A 116 -5.58 -11.19 17.30
N GLY A 117 -6.32 -10.09 17.12
CA GLY A 117 -6.94 -9.35 18.23
C GLY A 117 -7.90 -10.21 19.07
N ALA A 118 -8.70 -11.04 18.39
CA ALA A 118 -9.64 -11.98 19.01
C ALA A 118 -8.97 -13.24 19.59
N LYS A 119 -7.65 -13.39 19.46
CA LYS A 119 -6.87 -14.58 19.85
C LYS A 119 -7.30 -15.88 19.16
N ARG A 120 -7.83 -15.78 17.93
CA ARG A 120 -8.30 -16.90 17.09
C ARG A 120 -7.24 -17.30 16.06
N TRP A 121 -6.16 -17.92 16.55
CA TRP A 121 -4.97 -18.26 15.74
C TRP A 121 -5.26 -19.21 14.58
N ALA A 122 -6.20 -20.14 14.75
CA ALA A 122 -6.58 -21.10 13.71
C ALA A 122 -7.09 -20.40 12.45
N ILE A 123 -7.93 -19.37 12.60
CA ILE A 123 -8.48 -18.60 11.48
C ILE A 123 -7.36 -17.84 10.75
N MET A 124 -6.42 -17.26 11.50
CA MET A 124 -5.28 -16.57 10.93
C MET A 124 -4.42 -17.52 10.07
N THR A 125 -4.11 -18.71 10.58
CA THR A 125 -3.33 -19.74 9.87
C THR A 125 -4.08 -20.28 8.65
N LYS A 126 -5.38 -20.55 8.77
CA LYS A 126 -6.23 -20.96 7.63
C LYS A 126 -6.26 -19.90 6.54
N THR A 127 -6.44 -18.63 6.92
CA THR A 127 -6.50 -17.50 5.98
C THR A 127 -5.18 -17.34 5.22
N TYR A 128 -4.04 -17.48 5.91
CA TYR A 128 -2.72 -17.49 5.25
C TYR A 128 -2.65 -18.53 4.14
N ARG A 129 -3.05 -19.77 4.41
CA ARG A 129 -2.95 -20.86 3.43
C ARG A 129 -3.88 -20.67 2.25
N LYS A 130 -5.13 -20.25 2.51
CA LYS A 130 -6.08 -19.89 1.44
C LYS A 130 -5.53 -18.79 0.56
N THR A 131 -4.91 -17.78 1.16
CA THR A 131 -4.27 -16.68 0.44
C THR A 131 -3.08 -17.17 -0.38
N LEU A 132 -2.21 -18.01 0.18
CA LEU A 132 -1.08 -18.59 -0.56
C LEU A 132 -1.55 -19.39 -1.79
N ILE A 133 -2.57 -20.25 -1.63
CA ILE A 133 -3.16 -21.01 -2.74
C ILE A 133 -3.77 -20.08 -3.78
N LEU A 134 -4.50 -19.05 -3.35
CA LEU A 134 -5.09 -18.03 -4.24
C LEU A 134 -4.02 -17.31 -5.06
N LEU A 135 -2.91 -16.87 -4.44
CA LEU A 135 -1.83 -16.20 -5.16
C LEU A 135 -1.13 -17.16 -6.11
N LEU A 136 -0.82 -18.39 -5.71
CA LEU A 136 -0.20 -19.39 -6.59
C LEU A 136 -1.10 -19.71 -7.79
N ALA A 137 -2.42 -19.78 -7.60
CA ALA A 137 -3.38 -19.94 -8.68
C ALA A 137 -3.38 -18.72 -9.62
N ALA A 138 -3.27 -17.50 -9.08
CA ALA A 138 -3.19 -16.27 -9.87
C ALA A 138 -1.88 -16.13 -10.66
N VAL A 139 -0.77 -16.70 -10.17
CA VAL A 139 0.52 -16.70 -10.88
C VAL A 139 0.41 -17.38 -12.25
N PHE A 140 -0.42 -18.42 -12.39
CA PHE A 140 -0.57 -19.16 -13.64
C PHE A 140 -1.08 -18.31 -14.83
N PRO A 141 -2.27 -17.65 -14.76
CA PRO A 141 -2.74 -16.79 -15.84
C PRO A 141 -1.84 -15.56 -16.05
N ILE A 142 -1.25 -15.00 -15.00
CA ILE A 142 -0.30 -13.87 -15.13
C ILE A 142 0.95 -14.30 -15.91
N SER A 143 1.50 -15.49 -15.61
CA SER A 143 2.68 -16.01 -16.33
C SER A 143 2.36 -16.28 -17.80
N LEU A 144 1.16 -16.80 -18.10
CA LEU A 144 0.73 -17.01 -19.48
C LEU A 144 0.63 -15.68 -20.25
N LEU A 145 0.09 -14.63 -19.61
CA LEU A 145 0.07 -13.28 -20.17
C LEU A 145 1.49 -12.75 -20.43
N TRP A 146 2.39 -12.89 -19.46
CA TRP A 146 3.79 -12.41 -19.59
C TRP A 146 4.56 -13.12 -20.70
N LEU A 147 4.33 -14.42 -20.90
CA LEU A 147 4.94 -15.17 -22.02
C LEU A 147 4.46 -14.68 -23.40
N ASN A 148 3.29 -14.03 -23.47
CA ASN A 148 2.70 -13.47 -24.68
C ASN A 148 2.80 -11.92 -24.73
N MET A 149 3.73 -11.31 -23.99
CA MET A 149 3.88 -9.85 -23.91
C MET A 149 4.25 -9.19 -25.23
N GLU A 150 5.15 -9.77 -26.03
CA GLU A 150 5.67 -9.13 -27.25
C GLU A 150 4.59 -8.83 -28.30
N PRO A 151 3.71 -9.77 -28.70
CA PRO A 151 2.59 -9.45 -29.59
C PRO A 151 1.71 -8.31 -29.09
N ILE A 152 1.49 -8.21 -27.77
CA ILE A 152 0.70 -7.15 -27.15
C ILE A 152 1.42 -5.80 -27.31
N LEU A 153 2.73 -5.75 -27.06
CA LEU A 153 3.51 -4.53 -27.21
C LEU A 153 3.58 -4.05 -28.67
N LEU A 154 3.76 -4.97 -29.61
CA LEU A 154 3.77 -4.66 -31.04
C LEU A 154 2.40 -4.15 -31.49
N TRP A 155 1.31 -4.74 -31.00
CA TRP A 155 -0.05 -4.25 -31.25
C TRP A 155 -0.30 -2.85 -30.68
N LEU A 156 0.34 -2.51 -29.56
CA LEU A 156 0.36 -1.17 -28.97
C LEU A 156 1.32 -0.20 -29.68
N GLY A 157 1.97 -0.62 -30.77
CA GLY A 157 2.85 0.21 -31.59
C GLY A 157 4.26 0.43 -31.02
N GLN A 158 4.74 -0.43 -30.14
CA GLN A 158 6.12 -0.36 -29.62
C GLN A 158 7.14 -0.81 -30.67
N ASP A 159 8.36 -0.26 -30.58
CA ASP A 159 9.51 -0.68 -31.41
C ASP A 159 9.83 -2.17 -31.20
N GLU A 160 10.14 -2.86 -32.29
CA GLU A 160 10.39 -4.30 -32.29
C GLU A 160 11.58 -4.70 -31.40
N ASN A 161 12.65 -3.91 -31.38
CA ASN A 161 13.83 -4.21 -30.57
C ASN A 161 13.54 -4.01 -29.08
N ILE A 162 12.83 -2.93 -28.73
CA ILE A 162 12.42 -2.66 -27.34
C ILE A 162 11.46 -3.75 -26.86
N ALA A 163 10.48 -4.14 -27.68
CA ALA A 163 9.52 -5.20 -27.36
C ALA A 163 10.20 -6.57 -27.15
N ALA A 164 11.17 -6.92 -28.02
CA ALA A 164 11.93 -8.16 -27.91
C ALA A 164 12.74 -8.22 -26.60
N VAL A 165 13.40 -7.12 -26.22
CA VAL A 165 14.12 -7.02 -24.94
C VAL A 165 13.15 -7.12 -23.76
N ALA A 166 12.02 -6.42 -23.82
CA ALA A 166 11.04 -6.40 -22.74
C ALA A 166 10.44 -7.79 -22.48
N LYS A 167 10.17 -8.56 -23.54
CA LYS A 167 9.77 -9.98 -23.48
C LYS A 167 10.82 -10.85 -22.81
N ILE A 168 12.10 -10.67 -23.16
CA ILE A 168 13.18 -11.43 -22.53
C ILE A 168 13.21 -11.12 -21.04
N TYR A 169 13.17 -9.85 -20.64
CA TYR A 169 13.16 -9.49 -19.22
C TYR A 169 11.97 -10.14 -18.48
N ILE A 170 10.74 -9.97 -18.98
CA ILE A 170 9.53 -10.42 -18.27
C ILE A 170 9.47 -11.94 -18.12
N LYS A 171 9.93 -12.69 -19.13
CA LYS A 171 10.00 -14.15 -19.09
C LYS A 171 10.90 -14.62 -17.95
N TYR A 172 12.04 -13.95 -17.75
CA TYR A 172 12.98 -14.27 -16.67
C TYR A 172 12.57 -13.68 -15.32
N SER A 173 11.51 -12.85 -15.25
CA SER A 173 10.89 -12.38 -14.01
C SER A 173 9.83 -13.33 -13.44
N ILE A 174 9.43 -14.40 -14.15
CA ILE A 174 8.46 -15.39 -13.65
C ILE A 174 8.87 -16.01 -12.29
N PRO A 175 10.15 -16.36 -12.04
CA PRO A 175 10.57 -16.82 -10.72
C PRO A 175 10.37 -15.77 -9.61
N ASP A 176 10.56 -14.47 -9.92
CA ASP A 176 10.26 -13.38 -8.98
C ASP A 176 8.76 -13.32 -8.68
N LEU A 177 7.91 -13.47 -9.70
CA LEU A 177 6.45 -13.52 -9.54
C LEU A 177 6.01 -14.64 -8.59
N ILE A 178 6.56 -15.85 -8.74
CA ILE A 178 6.31 -16.98 -7.81
C ILE A 178 6.83 -16.65 -6.41
N ALA A 179 8.03 -16.07 -6.29
CA ALA A 179 8.60 -15.70 -5.00
C ALA A 179 7.74 -14.63 -4.29
N GLN A 180 7.17 -13.68 -5.02
CA GLN A 180 6.25 -12.67 -4.50
C GLN A 180 4.95 -13.29 -3.98
N ALA A 181 4.40 -14.30 -4.70
CA ALA A 181 3.20 -15.02 -4.28
C ALA A 181 3.34 -15.68 -2.90
N HIS A 182 4.55 -16.15 -2.57
CA HIS A 182 4.88 -16.64 -1.23
C HIS A 182 5.18 -15.51 -0.25
N PHE A 183 5.92 -14.49 -0.68
CA PHE A 183 6.42 -13.41 0.17
C PHE A 183 5.31 -12.56 0.77
N HIS A 184 4.33 -12.15 -0.04
CA HIS A 184 3.25 -11.26 0.41
C HIS A 184 2.46 -11.80 1.62
N PRO A 185 1.86 -13.01 1.56
CA PRO A 185 1.11 -13.54 2.69
C PRO A 185 2.00 -13.78 3.90
N LEU A 186 3.27 -14.18 3.71
CA LEU A 186 4.20 -14.45 4.81
C LEU A 186 4.59 -13.17 5.56
N ARG A 187 4.88 -12.11 4.81
CA ARG A 187 5.10 -10.77 5.35
C ARG A 187 3.90 -10.31 6.17
N THR A 188 2.69 -10.45 5.66
CA THR A 188 1.46 -10.05 6.36
C THR A 188 1.21 -10.88 7.62
N PHE A 189 1.44 -12.19 7.55
CA PHE A 189 1.28 -13.11 8.68
C PHE A 189 2.23 -12.78 9.85
N LEU A 190 3.49 -12.44 9.56
CA LEU A 190 4.45 -12.00 10.60
C LEU A 190 4.11 -10.61 11.15
N ARG A 191 3.74 -9.66 10.27
CA ARG A 191 3.34 -8.30 10.66
C ARG A 191 2.14 -8.27 11.58
N THR A 192 1.15 -9.12 11.31
CA THR A 192 -0.03 -9.32 12.17
C THR A 192 0.39 -9.64 13.61
N GLN A 193 1.46 -10.41 13.80
CA GLN A 193 1.97 -10.77 15.13
C GLN A 193 2.86 -9.68 15.75
N ASN A 194 2.96 -8.50 15.14
CA ASN A 194 3.94 -7.45 15.44
C ASN A 194 5.41 -7.90 15.29
N ILE A 195 5.68 -8.92 14.45
CA ILE A 195 7.02 -9.47 14.21
C ILE A 195 7.59 -8.83 12.93
N ASN A 196 8.23 -7.66 13.09
CA ASN A 196 8.79 -6.90 11.96
C ASN A 196 10.31 -7.06 11.79
N ARG A 197 11.04 -7.29 12.89
CA ARG A 197 12.51 -7.34 12.89
C ARG A 197 13.10 -8.39 11.93
N PRO A 198 12.61 -9.63 11.86
CA PRO A 198 13.14 -10.63 10.94
C PRO A 198 13.03 -10.19 9.48
N LEU A 199 11.89 -9.60 9.10
CA LEU A 199 11.68 -9.05 7.76
C LEU A 199 12.71 -7.98 7.44
N THR A 200 12.94 -7.02 8.33
CA THR A 200 13.94 -5.96 8.10
C THR A 200 15.34 -6.54 7.94
N ILE A 201 15.74 -7.51 8.79
CA ILE A 201 17.05 -8.17 8.68
C ILE A 201 17.19 -8.94 7.37
N SER A 202 16.17 -9.70 6.97
CA SER A 202 16.18 -10.46 5.72
C SER A 202 16.26 -9.55 4.50
N VAL A 203 15.58 -8.39 4.52
CA VAL A 203 15.66 -7.39 3.44
C VAL A 203 17.04 -6.74 3.39
N ILE A 204 17.65 -6.38 4.52
CA ILE A 204 19.02 -5.87 4.57
C ILE A 204 19.99 -6.90 3.96
N GLY A 205 19.90 -8.16 4.40
CA GLY A 205 20.76 -9.24 3.89
C GLY A 205 20.56 -9.47 2.38
N ALA A 206 19.32 -9.51 1.91
CA ALA A 206 19.02 -9.67 0.49
C ALA A 206 19.57 -8.51 -0.34
N MET A 207 19.44 -7.25 0.13
CA MET A 207 19.97 -6.08 -0.56
C MET A 207 21.50 -6.05 -0.60
N LEU A 208 22.19 -6.46 0.47
CA LEU A 208 23.65 -6.60 0.48
C LEU A 208 24.13 -7.63 -0.55
N LEU A 209 23.36 -8.71 -0.74
CA LEU A 209 23.63 -9.73 -1.75
C LEU A 209 23.20 -9.31 -3.17
N HIS A 210 22.27 -8.35 -3.30
CA HIS A 210 21.67 -8.01 -4.60
C HIS A 210 22.68 -7.40 -5.59
N CYS A 211 23.56 -6.50 -5.15
CA CYS A 211 24.61 -5.93 -6.02
C CYS A 211 25.61 -7.00 -6.50
N PRO A 212 26.21 -7.83 -5.61
CA PRO A 212 27.06 -8.96 -6.01
C PRO A 212 26.36 -9.94 -6.96
N ILE A 213 25.09 -10.27 -6.70
CA ILE A 213 24.32 -11.18 -7.56
C ILE A 213 24.09 -10.55 -8.94
N ASN A 214 23.74 -9.27 -9.02
CA ASN A 214 23.63 -8.57 -10.30
C ASN A 214 24.96 -8.58 -11.06
N TYR A 215 26.07 -8.23 -10.40
CA TYR A 215 27.39 -8.25 -11.03
C TYR A 215 27.74 -9.66 -11.55
N PHE A 216 27.53 -10.69 -10.72
CA PHE A 216 27.81 -12.06 -11.10
C PHE A 216 26.97 -12.54 -12.29
N LEU A 217 25.65 -12.32 -12.27
CA LEU A 217 24.76 -12.77 -13.34
C LEU A 217 24.91 -11.95 -14.61
N VAL A 218 25.02 -10.62 -14.49
CA VAL A 218 25.03 -9.71 -15.64
C VAL A 218 26.41 -9.62 -16.28
N VAL A 219 27.46 -9.41 -15.47
CA VAL A 219 28.82 -9.15 -15.96
C VAL A 219 29.62 -10.44 -16.08
N TYR A 220 29.74 -11.22 -14.99
CA TYR A 220 30.60 -12.41 -14.98
C TYR A 220 30.06 -13.55 -15.84
N LEU A 221 28.75 -13.86 -15.74
CA LEU A 221 28.09 -14.87 -16.57
C LEU A 221 27.58 -14.32 -17.91
N ASN A 222 27.72 -13.01 -18.15
CA ASN A 222 27.29 -12.33 -19.37
C ASN A 222 25.82 -12.61 -19.77
N LEU A 223 24.90 -12.69 -18.81
CA LEU A 223 23.49 -12.96 -19.08
C LEU A 223 22.71 -11.71 -19.52
N GLY A 224 23.33 -10.53 -19.50
CA GLY A 224 22.73 -9.26 -19.88
C GLY A 224 21.40 -9.00 -19.15
N VAL A 225 20.37 -8.65 -19.92
CA VAL A 225 19.02 -8.32 -19.42
C VAL A 225 18.38 -9.47 -18.64
N ARG A 226 18.65 -10.73 -19.02
CA ARG A 226 18.18 -11.93 -18.29
C ARG A 226 18.76 -11.99 -16.89
N GLY A 227 20.04 -11.60 -16.75
CA GLY A 227 20.75 -11.55 -15.48
C GLY A 227 20.10 -10.58 -14.51
N VAL A 228 19.67 -9.40 -14.97
CA VAL A 228 18.99 -8.40 -14.12
C VAL A 228 17.65 -8.93 -13.61
N ALA A 229 16.83 -9.54 -14.49
CA ALA A 229 15.55 -10.12 -14.10
C ALA A 229 15.72 -11.25 -13.06
N LEU A 230 16.69 -12.15 -13.28
CA LEU A 230 17.00 -13.22 -12.34
C LEU A 230 17.58 -12.71 -11.02
N ALA A 231 18.41 -11.66 -11.03
CA ALA A 231 18.92 -11.04 -9.81
C ALA A 231 17.79 -10.47 -8.94
N SER A 232 16.75 -9.93 -9.58
CA SER A 232 15.53 -9.50 -8.91
C SER A 232 14.79 -10.67 -8.24
N ALA A 233 14.65 -11.81 -8.93
CA ALA A 233 14.06 -13.02 -8.35
C ALA A 233 14.85 -13.53 -7.14
N TRP A 234 16.19 -13.59 -7.26
CA TRP A 234 17.06 -13.99 -6.17
C TRP A 234 16.94 -13.08 -4.95
N ASN A 235 16.78 -11.78 -5.14
CA ASN A 235 16.54 -10.87 -4.02
C ASN A 235 15.29 -11.26 -3.23
N THR A 236 14.17 -11.49 -3.92
CA THR A 236 12.91 -11.86 -3.26
C THR A 236 13.00 -13.26 -2.62
N LEU A 237 13.67 -14.21 -3.28
CA LEU A 237 13.94 -15.54 -2.73
C LEU A 237 14.81 -15.48 -1.47
N ASN A 238 15.85 -14.64 -1.44
CA ASN A 238 16.71 -14.45 -0.26
C ASN A 238 15.91 -13.86 0.92
N VAL A 239 15.00 -12.92 0.66
CA VAL A 239 14.09 -12.42 1.71
C VAL A 239 13.20 -13.55 2.24
N ASN A 240 12.55 -14.31 1.35
CA ASN A 240 11.72 -15.45 1.74
C ASN A 240 12.50 -16.49 2.56
N PHE A 241 13.69 -16.84 2.11
CA PHE A 241 14.56 -17.78 2.80
C PHE A 241 14.87 -17.31 4.23
N GLY A 242 15.26 -16.04 4.40
CA GLY A 242 15.50 -15.47 5.72
C GLY A 242 14.28 -15.52 6.65
N LEU A 243 13.08 -15.27 6.12
CA LEU A 243 11.84 -15.38 6.89
C LEU A 243 11.50 -16.82 7.26
N LEU A 244 11.72 -17.78 6.37
CA LEU A 244 11.49 -19.21 6.63
C LEU A 244 12.48 -19.73 7.68
N VAL A 245 13.76 -19.38 7.58
CA VAL A 245 14.77 -19.70 8.59
C VAL A 245 14.35 -19.15 9.96
N TYR A 246 13.90 -17.90 10.03
CA TYR A 246 13.38 -17.32 11.27
C TYR A 246 12.21 -18.13 11.84
N LEU A 247 11.21 -18.50 11.02
CA LEU A 247 10.05 -19.25 11.50
C LEU A 247 10.38 -20.66 12.00
N ILE A 248 11.38 -21.32 11.38
CA ILE A 248 11.84 -22.64 11.81
C ILE A 248 12.58 -22.54 13.16
N MET A 249 13.43 -21.52 13.32
CA MET A 249 14.22 -21.33 14.54
C MET A 249 13.43 -20.71 15.70
N SER A 250 12.39 -19.94 15.38
CA SER A 250 11.56 -19.27 16.38
C SER A 250 10.71 -20.27 17.16
N LYS A 251 10.72 -20.12 18.49
CA LYS A 251 9.90 -20.90 19.43
C LYS A 251 8.59 -20.21 19.82
N THR A 252 8.45 -18.92 19.53
CA THR A 252 7.35 -18.08 20.05
C THR A 252 6.38 -17.59 18.97
N SER A 253 6.80 -17.60 17.70
CA SER A 253 5.94 -17.18 16.60
C SER A 253 4.95 -18.28 16.21
N LEU A 254 3.70 -17.91 15.95
CA LEU A 254 2.75 -18.79 15.28
C LEU A 254 3.32 -19.20 13.93
N ARG A 255 3.13 -20.46 13.53
CA ARG A 255 3.60 -20.97 12.25
C ARG A 255 2.43 -21.10 11.27
N PRO A 256 2.61 -20.70 10.00
CA PRO A 256 1.54 -20.77 9.02
C PRO A 256 1.16 -22.20 8.61
N TRP A 257 1.98 -23.19 8.95
CA TRP A 257 1.78 -24.61 8.61
C TRP A 257 1.26 -25.46 9.77
N ASP A 258 0.85 -24.86 10.89
CA ASP A 258 0.23 -25.60 12.00
C ASP A 258 -1.23 -25.97 11.67
N GLY A 259 -1.50 -27.26 11.37
CA GLY A 259 -2.84 -27.81 10.99
C GLY A 259 -2.87 -28.52 9.63
N GLY A 260 -3.89 -29.35 9.34
CA GLY A 260 -3.99 -30.13 8.09
C GLY A 260 -4.31 -29.30 6.83
N ILE A 261 -3.81 -29.71 5.66
CA ILE A 261 -4.05 -29.05 4.35
C ILE A 261 -5.39 -29.49 3.73
N ALA A 262 -5.84 -30.72 4.01
CA ALA A 262 -7.00 -31.33 3.36
C ALA A 262 -8.32 -30.60 3.62
N SER A 263 -8.51 -29.98 4.78
CA SER A 263 -9.76 -29.27 5.13
C SER A 263 -9.91 -27.91 4.44
N ILE A 264 -8.88 -27.40 3.75
CA ILE A 264 -8.91 -26.05 3.17
C ILE A 264 -9.84 -25.96 1.96
N PHE A 265 -9.92 -27.04 1.17
CA PHE A 265 -10.73 -27.08 -0.06
C PHE A 265 -12.23 -27.29 0.21
N SER A 266 -12.59 -27.82 1.39
CA SER A 266 -13.99 -28.02 1.79
C SER A 266 -14.58 -26.87 2.61
N GLU A 267 -13.76 -25.88 3.01
CA GLU A 267 -14.19 -24.74 3.82
C GLU A 267 -14.61 -23.52 2.97
N GLY A 268 -15.40 -22.61 3.54
CA GLY A 268 -15.83 -21.37 2.88
C GLY A 268 -14.67 -20.43 2.49
N TRP A 269 -14.69 -19.95 1.24
CA TRP A 269 -13.75 -18.96 0.68
C TRP A 269 -14.33 -17.53 0.61
N HIS A 270 -15.64 -17.41 0.80
CA HIS A 270 -16.38 -16.16 0.60
C HIS A 270 -15.80 -14.96 1.36
N PRO A 271 -15.46 -15.03 2.67
CA PRO A 271 -14.91 -13.87 3.39
C PRO A 271 -13.61 -13.35 2.79
N LEU A 272 -12.71 -14.26 2.38
CA LEU A 272 -11.43 -13.88 1.77
C LEU A 272 -11.65 -13.25 0.40
N LEU A 273 -12.46 -13.87 -0.48
CA LEU A 273 -12.70 -13.35 -1.83
C LEU A 273 -13.46 -12.02 -1.82
N ALA A 274 -14.42 -11.85 -0.90
CA ALA A 274 -15.16 -10.60 -0.74
C ALA A 274 -14.29 -9.41 -0.30
N LEU A 275 -13.17 -9.68 0.39
CA LEU A 275 -12.18 -8.67 0.76
C LEU A 275 -11.08 -8.52 -0.29
N ALA A 276 -10.61 -9.62 -0.89
CA ALA A 276 -9.54 -9.62 -1.89
C ALA A 276 -9.96 -8.90 -3.18
N GLY A 277 -11.19 -9.09 -3.67
CA GLY A 277 -11.67 -8.45 -4.90
C GLY A 277 -11.56 -6.92 -4.86
N PRO A 278 -12.18 -6.24 -3.87
CA PRO A 278 -12.04 -4.80 -3.72
C PRO A 278 -10.61 -4.34 -3.38
N SER A 279 -9.82 -5.13 -2.65
CA SER A 279 -8.42 -4.80 -2.38
C SER A 279 -7.55 -4.81 -3.64
N VAL A 280 -7.72 -5.79 -4.53
CA VAL A 280 -7.08 -5.81 -5.87
C VAL A 280 -7.46 -4.58 -6.65
N LEU A 281 -8.76 -4.31 -6.77
CA LEU A 281 -9.23 -3.17 -7.54
C LEU A 281 -8.67 -1.86 -6.98
N SER A 282 -8.66 -1.69 -5.66
CA SER A 282 -8.08 -0.51 -5.03
C SER A 282 -6.60 -0.31 -5.35
N VAL A 283 -5.78 -1.37 -5.23
CA VAL A 283 -4.34 -1.30 -5.51
C VAL A 283 -4.08 -1.03 -7.00
N CYS A 284 -4.79 -1.73 -7.88
CA CYS A 284 -4.65 -1.56 -9.32
C CYS A 284 -5.06 -0.15 -9.77
N LEU A 285 -6.20 0.35 -9.31
CA LEU A 285 -6.68 1.70 -9.65
C LEU A 285 -5.69 2.80 -9.23
N GLU A 286 -5.09 2.66 -8.05
CA GLU A 286 -4.09 3.62 -7.57
C GLU A 286 -2.84 3.62 -8.48
N TRP A 287 -2.33 2.44 -8.81
CA TRP A 287 -1.09 2.30 -9.62
C TRP A 287 -1.33 2.70 -11.08
N TRP A 288 -2.43 2.25 -11.67
CA TRP A 288 -2.76 2.52 -13.06
C TRP A 288 -3.07 4.00 -13.31
N CYS A 289 -3.56 4.74 -12.31
CA CYS A 289 -3.78 6.18 -12.46
C CYS A 289 -2.48 6.93 -12.78
N TYR A 290 -1.35 6.57 -12.16
CA TYR A 290 -0.05 7.17 -12.46
C TYR A 290 0.44 6.82 -13.86
N GLU A 291 0.22 5.57 -14.30
CA GLU A 291 0.55 5.14 -15.67
C GLU A 291 -0.27 5.90 -16.70
N ILE A 292 -1.57 6.11 -16.45
CA ILE A 292 -2.44 6.91 -17.32
C ILE A 292 -1.95 8.36 -17.38
N LEU A 293 -1.55 8.96 -16.26
CA LEU A 293 -1.03 10.32 -16.25
C LEU A 293 0.30 10.44 -17.00
N LEU A 294 1.17 9.42 -16.89
CA LEU A 294 2.39 9.34 -17.68
C LEU A 294 2.09 9.25 -19.18
N LEU A 295 1.08 8.46 -19.56
CA LEU A 295 0.60 8.41 -20.96
C LEU A 295 0.01 9.75 -21.41
N LEU A 296 -0.80 10.42 -20.58
CA LEU A 296 -1.35 11.73 -20.94
C LEU A 296 -0.24 12.78 -21.08
N CYS A 297 0.80 12.74 -20.26
CA CYS A 297 1.91 13.69 -20.36
C CYS A 297 2.78 13.45 -21.61
N SER A 298 2.85 12.22 -22.11
CA SER A 298 3.56 11.91 -23.36
C SER A 298 2.81 12.37 -24.62
N LEU A 299 1.54 12.75 -24.51
CA LEU A 299 0.75 13.34 -25.59
C LEU A 299 0.85 14.86 -25.66
N LEU A 300 1.47 15.50 -24.67
CA LEU A 300 1.69 16.94 -24.65
C LEU A 300 2.85 17.34 -25.57
N SER A 301 2.89 18.62 -25.95
CA SER A 301 4.01 19.20 -26.71
C SER A 301 5.33 19.01 -25.94
N ASN A 302 6.40 18.63 -26.64
CA ASN A 302 7.70 18.24 -26.06
C ASN A 302 7.61 17.00 -25.14
N PRO A 303 7.23 15.83 -25.68
CA PRO A 303 6.95 14.63 -24.89
C PRO A 303 8.15 14.17 -24.07
N GLN A 304 9.38 14.30 -24.60
CA GLN A 304 10.60 13.91 -23.90
C GLN A 304 10.79 14.68 -22.58
N VAL A 305 10.59 16.00 -22.61
CA VAL A 305 10.71 16.86 -21.42
C VAL A 305 9.62 16.56 -20.40
N ASN A 306 8.37 16.43 -20.86
CA ASN A 306 7.23 16.16 -19.97
C ASN A 306 7.34 14.79 -19.30
N VAL A 307 7.73 13.75 -20.05
CA VAL A 307 7.92 12.40 -19.52
C VAL A 307 9.08 12.37 -18.52
N ALA A 308 10.18 13.05 -18.82
CA ALA A 308 11.30 13.15 -17.88
C ALA A 308 10.89 13.86 -16.57
N ALA A 309 10.20 15.00 -16.67
CA ALA A 309 9.70 15.73 -15.51
C ALA A 309 8.67 14.91 -14.72
N MET A 310 7.72 14.24 -15.39
CA MET A 310 6.75 13.35 -14.76
C MET A 310 7.47 12.22 -14.02
N GLY A 311 8.50 11.62 -14.63
CA GLY A 311 9.33 10.59 -13.99
C GLY A 311 9.97 11.09 -12.69
N ILE A 312 10.58 12.28 -12.69
CA ILE A 312 11.16 12.88 -11.48
C ILE A 312 10.08 13.08 -10.40
N LEU A 313 8.91 13.60 -10.77
CA LEU A 313 7.81 13.85 -9.85
C LEU A 313 7.21 12.55 -9.29
N ILE A 314 6.96 11.53 -10.12
CA ILE A 314 6.48 10.21 -9.68
C ILE A 314 7.48 9.56 -8.71
N GLN A 315 8.78 9.66 -8.99
CA GLN A 315 9.82 9.13 -8.10
C GLN A 315 9.84 9.91 -6.77
N THR A 316 9.62 11.21 -6.81
CA THR A 316 9.53 12.06 -5.61
C THR A 316 8.31 11.71 -4.77
N THR A 317 7.13 11.61 -5.38
CA THR A 317 5.90 11.14 -4.70
C THR A 317 6.07 9.74 -4.14
N SER A 318 6.70 8.82 -4.88
CA SER A 318 6.95 7.45 -4.40
C SER A 318 7.81 7.43 -3.13
N LEU A 319 8.84 8.28 -3.06
CA LEU A 319 9.68 8.44 -1.87
C LEU A 319 8.88 9.01 -0.69
N LEU A 320 8.10 10.07 -0.92
CA LEU A 320 7.27 10.70 0.11
C LEU A 320 6.17 9.77 0.62
N TYR A 321 5.61 8.93 -0.26
CA TYR A 321 4.54 7.96 0.03
C TYR A 321 4.97 6.81 0.95
N VAL A 322 6.28 6.55 1.12
CA VAL A 322 6.77 5.51 2.03
C VAL A 322 6.30 5.73 3.47
N PHE A 323 6.25 6.99 3.91
CA PHE A 323 5.84 7.34 5.27
C PHE A 323 4.33 7.15 5.51
N PRO A 324 3.41 7.73 4.72
CA PRO A 324 1.98 7.54 4.92
C PRO A 324 1.57 6.09 4.68
N SER A 325 2.17 5.36 3.73
CA SER A 325 1.87 3.93 3.53
C SER A 325 2.34 3.05 4.70
N SER A 326 3.46 3.39 5.33
CA SER A 326 3.93 2.71 6.54
C SER A 326 3.04 3.00 7.75
N LEU A 327 2.58 4.25 7.90
CA LEU A 327 1.61 4.63 8.92
C LEU A 327 0.25 3.93 8.68
N SER A 328 -0.21 3.89 7.44
CA SER A 328 -1.43 3.18 7.02
C SER A 328 -1.37 1.69 7.38
N SER A 329 -0.23 1.04 7.12
CA SER A 329 0.00 -0.34 7.55
C SER A 329 -0.08 -0.49 9.07
N ALA A 330 0.55 0.41 9.83
CA ALA A 330 0.52 0.39 11.30
C ALA A 330 -0.89 0.61 11.86
N LEU A 331 -1.66 1.53 11.26
CA LEU A 331 -3.05 1.80 11.61
C LEU A 331 -3.95 0.60 11.31
N SER A 332 -3.80 -0.02 10.15
CA SER A 332 -4.58 -1.21 9.78
C SER A 332 -4.36 -2.35 10.78
N ILE A 333 -3.12 -2.58 11.19
CA ILE A 333 -2.77 -3.59 12.20
C ILE A 333 -3.44 -3.25 13.54
N GLN A 334 -3.23 -2.04 14.08
CA GLN A 334 -3.74 -1.69 15.41
C GLN A 334 -5.26 -1.62 15.46
N VAL A 335 -5.90 -0.97 14.49
CA VAL A 335 -7.38 -0.90 14.41
C VAL A 335 -7.96 -2.30 14.26
N GLY A 336 -7.36 -3.17 13.43
CA GLY A 336 -7.79 -4.55 13.31
C GLY A 336 -7.64 -5.34 14.61
N HIS A 337 -6.53 -5.18 15.33
CA HIS A 337 -6.32 -5.82 16.63
C HIS A 337 -7.33 -5.34 17.68
N GLU A 338 -7.56 -4.03 17.76
CA GLU A 338 -8.47 -3.41 18.74
C GLU A 338 -9.93 -3.80 18.46
N LEU A 339 -10.35 -3.82 17.20
CA LEU A 339 -11.69 -4.29 16.83
C LEU A 339 -11.85 -5.80 17.08
N GLY A 340 -10.84 -6.62 16.77
CA GLY A 340 -10.85 -8.05 17.08
C GLY A 340 -10.87 -8.34 18.58
N ALA A 341 -10.27 -7.47 19.39
CA ALA A 341 -10.27 -7.56 20.86
C ALA A 341 -11.53 -6.96 21.53
N ASP A 342 -12.54 -6.56 20.74
CA ASP A 342 -13.77 -5.91 21.21
C ASP A 342 -13.52 -4.58 21.95
N GLN A 343 -12.58 -3.77 21.45
CA GLN A 343 -12.18 -2.48 22.01
C GLN A 343 -12.47 -1.31 21.03
N PRO A 344 -13.74 -1.03 20.69
CA PRO A 344 -14.12 -0.04 19.67
C PRO A 344 -13.66 1.39 20.00
N LYS A 345 -13.64 1.78 21.29
CA LYS A 345 -13.14 3.09 21.71
C LYS A 345 -11.64 3.27 21.43
N GLN A 346 -10.85 2.20 21.62
CA GLN A 346 -9.42 2.24 21.32
C GLN A 346 -9.19 2.36 19.80
N ALA A 347 -9.94 1.58 19.00
CA ALA A 347 -9.90 1.67 17.54
C ALA A 347 -10.18 3.09 17.01
N GLN A 348 -11.17 3.76 17.60
CA GLN A 348 -11.49 5.15 17.29
C GLN A 348 -10.33 6.10 17.63
N GLN A 349 -9.78 6.02 18.85
CA GLN A 349 -8.68 6.87 19.29
C GLN A 349 -7.42 6.67 18.44
N THR A 350 -7.06 5.42 18.16
CA THR A 350 -5.94 5.06 17.28
C THR A 350 -6.11 5.67 15.89
N SER A 351 -7.34 5.65 15.36
CA SER A 351 -7.66 6.24 14.06
C SER A 351 -7.52 7.76 14.05
N ILE A 352 -7.97 8.45 15.11
CA ILE A 352 -7.85 9.92 15.24
C ILE A 352 -6.38 10.34 15.35
N VAL A 353 -5.60 9.68 16.21
CA VAL A 353 -4.17 9.96 16.38
C VAL A 353 -3.41 9.69 15.08
N GLY A 354 -3.70 8.57 14.41
CA GLY A 354 -3.10 8.22 13.12
C GLY A 354 -3.40 9.23 12.02
N PHE A 355 -4.66 9.64 11.90
CA PHE A 355 -5.07 10.65 10.93
C PHE A 355 -4.38 12.00 11.18
N THR A 356 -4.28 12.40 12.44
CA THR A 356 -3.60 13.64 12.84
C THR A 356 -2.11 13.60 12.47
N LEU A 357 -1.43 12.48 12.74
CA LEU A 357 -0.03 12.28 12.36
C LEU A 357 0.16 12.31 10.83
N ALA A 358 -0.78 11.74 10.08
CA ALA A 358 -0.74 11.76 8.62
C ALA A 358 -0.93 13.16 8.04
N ALA A 359 -1.80 13.98 8.64
CA ALA A 359 -1.97 15.39 8.25
C ALA A 359 -0.71 16.21 8.53
N LEU A 360 -0.08 16.01 9.70
CA LEU A 360 1.20 16.64 10.01
C LEU A 360 2.29 16.23 9.02
N TRP A 361 2.35 14.96 8.64
CA TRP A 361 3.27 14.49 7.61
C TRP A 361 3.01 15.14 6.25
N GLY A 362 1.74 15.27 5.83
CA GLY A 362 1.38 15.97 4.60
C GLY A 362 1.88 17.41 4.59
N ILE A 363 1.75 18.14 5.71
CA ILE A 363 2.27 19.50 5.86
C ILE A 363 3.80 19.53 5.72
N LEU A 364 4.50 18.60 6.38
CA LEU A 364 5.96 18.49 6.27
C LEU A 364 6.40 18.18 4.84
N ALA A 365 5.70 17.29 4.13
CA ALA A 365 5.97 16.95 2.73
C ALA A 365 5.74 18.15 1.80
N PHE A 366 4.70 18.94 2.03
CA PHE A 366 4.44 20.17 1.28
C PHE A 366 5.54 21.23 1.50
N LEU A 367 5.95 21.45 2.76
CA LEU A 367 7.03 22.37 3.09
C LEU A 367 8.36 21.91 2.46
N PHE A 368 8.66 20.62 2.55
CA PHE A 368 9.86 20.02 1.97
C PHE A 368 9.91 20.23 0.45
N THR A 369 8.89 19.78 -0.27
CA THR A 369 8.80 19.89 -1.74
C THR A 369 8.84 21.33 -2.23
N THR A 370 8.24 22.26 -1.48
CA THR A 370 8.33 23.69 -1.80
C THR A 370 9.73 24.24 -1.58
N ALA A 371 10.40 23.86 -0.49
CA ALA A 371 11.74 24.34 -0.16
C ALA A 371 12.82 23.82 -1.13
N VAL A 372 12.69 22.59 -1.63
CA VAL A 372 13.72 21.97 -2.49
C VAL A 372 13.48 22.15 -4.00
N ARG A 373 12.42 22.87 -4.40
CA ARG A 373 11.95 22.97 -5.80
C ARG A 373 13.04 23.28 -6.84
N ASP A 374 13.97 24.17 -6.51
CA ASP A 374 14.99 24.68 -7.46
C ASP A 374 16.26 23.80 -7.53
N VAL A 375 16.42 22.87 -6.58
CA VAL A 375 17.63 22.02 -6.44
C VAL A 375 17.31 20.55 -6.71
N TRP A 376 16.11 20.08 -6.35
CA TRP A 376 15.75 18.67 -6.37
C TRP A 376 15.90 18.01 -7.75
N GLY A 377 15.42 18.68 -8.81
CA GLY A 377 15.53 18.17 -10.18
C GLY A 377 16.97 17.95 -10.65
N ARG A 378 17.93 18.69 -10.10
CA ARG A 378 19.35 18.61 -10.48
C ARG A 378 20.01 17.29 -10.06
N LEU A 379 19.38 16.54 -9.15
CA LEU A 379 19.82 15.19 -8.80
C LEU A 379 19.56 14.17 -9.93
N PHE A 380 18.67 14.49 -10.87
CA PHE A 380 18.21 13.57 -11.91
C PHE A 380 18.64 13.99 -13.32
N THR A 381 18.73 15.29 -13.60
CA THR A 381 19.01 15.78 -14.96
C THR A 381 19.69 17.14 -14.97
N CYS A 382 20.41 17.43 -16.06
CA CYS A 382 20.99 18.73 -16.38
C CYS A 382 20.19 19.50 -17.44
N ASP A 383 19.11 18.93 -18.00
CA ASP A 383 18.29 19.59 -19.02
C ASP A 383 17.49 20.77 -18.42
N PRO A 384 17.74 22.02 -18.87
CA PRO A 384 17.11 23.20 -18.27
C PRO A 384 15.58 23.21 -18.44
N MET A 385 15.04 22.63 -19.52
CA MET A 385 13.58 22.59 -19.72
C MET A 385 12.89 21.66 -18.72
N THR A 386 13.44 20.46 -18.52
CA THR A 386 12.95 19.50 -17.52
C THR A 386 13.09 20.05 -16.09
N LEU A 387 14.21 20.73 -15.79
CA LEU A 387 14.43 21.38 -14.50
C LEU A 387 13.41 22.49 -14.21
N GLY A 388 13.14 23.36 -15.20
CA GLY A 388 12.16 24.43 -15.07
C GLY A 388 10.76 23.88 -14.78
N LEU A 389 10.36 22.85 -15.53
CA LEU A 389 9.05 22.20 -15.37
C LEU A 389 8.90 21.47 -14.03
N THR A 390 9.97 20.82 -13.58
CA THR A 390 10.03 20.15 -12.27
C THR A 390 9.91 21.19 -11.15
N SER A 391 10.70 22.27 -11.18
CA SER A 391 10.67 23.31 -10.14
C SER A 391 9.31 23.99 -10.03
N SER A 392 8.66 24.31 -11.16
CA SER A 392 7.34 24.95 -11.14
C SER A 392 6.24 24.04 -10.57
N THR A 393 6.38 22.72 -10.71
CA THR A 393 5.33 21.75 -10.39
C THR A 393 5.54 21.08 -9.02
N LEU A 394 6.76 21.08 -8.48
CA LEU A 394 7.08 20.44 -7.20
C LEU A 394 6.23 20.95 -6.01
N PRO A 395 5.94 22.26 -5.88
CA PRO A 395 5.03 22.75 -4.83
C PRO A 395 3.60 22.22 -4.99
N LEU A 396 3.12 22.05 -6.23
CA LEU A 396 1.80 21.50 -6.52
C LEU A 396 1.72 20.00 -6.18
N LEU A 397 2.80 19.25 -6.41
CA LEU A 397 2.94 17.88 -5.90
C LEU A 397 2.87 17.87 -4.37
N GLY A 398 3.58 18.76 -3.69
CA GLY A 398 3.49 18.90 -2.24
C GLY A 398 2.07 19.19 -1.74
N PHE A 399 1.32 20.02 -2.47
CA PHE A 399 -0.09 20.30 -2.16
C PHE A 399 -0.94 19.03 -2.29
N CYS A 400 -0.67 18.17 -3.28
CA CYS A 400 -1.32 16.86 -3.39
C CYS A 400 -1.03 15.98 -2.17
N GLU A 401 0.17 16.05 -1.59
CA GLU A 401 0.56 15.27 -0.41
C GLU A 401 -0.23 15.63 0.86
N LEU A 402 -0.78 16.85 0.94
CA LEU A 402 -1.69 17.28 2.03
C LEU A 402 -2.97 16.42 2.06
N GLY A 403 -3.46 16.00 0.89
CA GLY A 403 -4.61 15.10 0.77
C GLY A 403 -4.19 13.62 0.84
N ASN A 404 -3.13 13.28 0.10
CA ASN A 404 -2.64 11.91 -0.06
C ASN A 404 -2.27 11.26 1.29
N SER A 405 -1.60 12.00 2.16
CA SER A 405 -1.12 11.46 3.44
C SER A 405 -2.29 11.06 4.37
N PRO A 406 -3.25 11.95 4.70
CA PRO A 406 -4.43 11.56 5.47
C PRO A 406 -5.33 10.53 4.77
N GLN A 407 -5.48 10.60 3.44
CA GLN A 407 -6.24 9.62 2.67
C GLN A 407 -5.65 8.21 2.82
N THR A 408 -4.34 8.09 2.66
CA THR A 408 -3.61 6.81 2.78
C THR A 408 -3.74 6.23 4.18
N ALA A 409 -3.61 7.07 5.22
CA ALA A 409 -3.82 6.65 6.61
C ALA A 409 -5.24 6.15 6.87
N ALA A 410 -6.24 6.86 6.37
CA ALA A 410 -7.64 6.48 6.49
C ALA A 410 -7.98 5.21 5.69
N CYS A 411 -7.31 4.95 4.56
CA CYS A 411 -7.39 3.68 3.85
C CYS A 411 -6.94 2.52 4.77
N GLY A 412 -5.86 2.69 5.51
CA GLY A 412 -5.39 1.73 6.51
C GLY A 412 -6.43 1.44 7.60
N VAL A 413 -7.14 2.46 8.08
CA VAL A 413 -8.24 2.31 9.04
C VAL A 413 -9.41 1.52 8.42
N LEU A 414 -9.75 1.75 7.15
CA LEU A 414 -10.79 0.99 6.45
C LEU A 414 -10.39 -0.47 6.24
N VAL A 415 -9.13 -0.75 5.90
CA VAL A 415 -8.61 -2.12 5.81
C VAL A 415 -8.68 -2.79 7.19
N GLY A 416 -8.17 -2.15 8.25
CA GLY A 416 -8.24 -2.69 9.61
C GLY A 416 -9.66 -2.97 10.11
N SER A 417 -10.64 -2.17 9.65
CA SER A 417 -12.08 -2.37 9.95
C SER A 417 -12.81 -3.28 8.96
N ALA A 418 -12.10 -4.03 8.10
CA ALA A 418 -12.65 -4.95 7.11
C ALA A 418 -13.64 -4.29 6.12
N ARG A 419 -13.34 -3.06 5.69
CA ARG A 419 -14.12 -2.28 4.71
C ARG A 419 -13.33 -1.85 3.46
N PRO A 420 -12.51 -2.72 2.81
CA PRO A 420 -11.73 -2.33 1.63
C PRO A 420 -12.62 -1.87 0.45
N LYS A 421 -13.86 -2.38 0.33
CA LYS A 421 -14.82 -1.95 -0.69
C LYS A 421 -15.15 -0.45 -0.63
N MET A 422 -15.26 0.11 0.57
CA MET A 422 -15.53 1.54 0.73
C MET A 422 -14.34 2.38 0.24
N GLY A 423 -13.12 1.99 0.64
CA GLY A 423 -11.89 2.66 0.18
C GLY A 423 -11.73 2.59 -1.34
N CYS A 424 -11.95 1.39 -1.91
CA CYS A 424 -11.93 1.18 -3.36
C CYS A 424 -12.91 2.10 -4.12
N ASN A 425 -14.16 2.18 -3.66
CA ASN A 425 -15.18 3.02 -4.29
C ASN A 425 -14.80 4.50 -4.23
N ILE A 426 -14.31 4.97 -3.08
CA ILE A 426 -13.87 6.35 -2.90
C ILE A 426 -12.68 6.65 -3.83
N ASN A 427 -11.68 5.76 -3.88
CA ASN A 427 -10.53 5.91 -4.78
C ASN A 427 -10.96 5.95 -6.25
N PHE A 428 -11.85 5.06 -6.68
CA PHE A 428 -12.37 5.05 -8.05
C PHE A 428 -13.04 6.38 -8.41
N VAL A 429 -13.97 6.86 -7.58
CA VAL A 429 -14.67 8.13 -7.82
C VAL A 429 -13.68 9.29 -7.88
N SER A 430 -12.75 9.35 -6.93
CA SER A 430 -11.83 10.49 -6.80
C SER A 430 -10.82 10.55 -7.94
N PHE A 431 -10.15 9.44 -8.27
CA PHE A 431 -9.10 9.43 -9.28
C PHE A 431 -9.68 9.35 -10.70
N TYR A 432 -10.70 8.53 -10.94
CA TYR A 432 -11.18 8.26 -12.30
C TYR A 432 -12.36 9.13 -12.73
N LEU A 433 -13.29 9.46 -11.83
CA LEU A 433 -14.47 10.25 -12.20
C LEU A 433 -14.27 11.76 -11.98
N ILE A 434 -13.31 12.15 -11.13
CA ILE A 434 -13.00 13.56 -10.85
C ILE A 434 -11.60 13.89 -11.37
N GLY A 435 -10.57 13.19 -10.89
CA GLY A 435 -9.17 13.49 -11.15
C GLY A 435 -8.78 13.47 -12.63
N LEU A 436 -8.97 12.34 -13.30
CA LEU A 436 -8.61 12.16 -14.71
C LEU A 436 -9.37 13.12 -15.65
N PRO A 437 -10.70 13.33 -15.51
CA PRO A 437 -11.40 14.35 -16.29
C PRO A 437 -10.86 15.76 -16.07
N VAL A 438 -10.58 16.15 -14.82
CA VAL A 438 -10.00 17.47 -14.52
C VAL A 438 -8.59 17.59 -15.09
N ALA A 439 -7.77 16.53 -15.00
CA ALA A 439 -6.43 16.49 -15.60
C ALA A 439 -6.50 16.70 -17.12
N ALA A 440 -7.34 15.93 -17.81
CA ALA A 440 -7.48 16.00 -19.27
C ALA A 440 -8.03 17.36 -19.73
N LEU A 441 -9.07 17.89 -19.07
CA LEU A 441 -9.63 19.19 -19.40
C LEU A 441 -8.62 20.32 -19.16
N SER A 442 -7.92 20.30 -18.03
CA SER A 442 -6.96 21.35 -17.69
C SER A 442 -5.73 21.31 -18.60
N ALA A 443 -5.21 20.12 -18.88
CA ALA A 443 -4.03 19.96 -19.72
C ALA A 443 -4.29 20.31 -21.19
N PHE A 444 -5.37 19.77 -21.78
CA PHE A 444 -5.59 19.85 -23.23
C PHE A 444 -6.60 20.93 -23.65
N LYS A 445 -7.67 21.17 -22.88
CA LYS A 445 -8.70 22.14 -23.27
C LYS A 445 -8.39 23.55 -22.78
N PHE A 446 -7.89 23.68 -21.55
CA PHE A 446 -7.48 24.98 -20.98
C PHE A 446 -6.02 25.33 -21.28
N ASN A 447 -5.32 24.51 -22.07
CA ASN A 447 -3.93 24.73 -22.50
C ASN A 447 -2.96 24.96 -21.34
N MET A 448 -3.22 24.38 -20.15
CA MET A 448 -2.30 24.45 -19.01
C MET A 448 -1.18 23.41 -19.11
N GLY A 449 -1.22 22.54 -20.13
CA GLY A 449 -0.21 21.54 -20.43
C GLY A 449 0.09 20.63 -19.23
N PHE A 450 1.37 20.49 -18.92
CA PHE A 450 1.87 19.59 -17.87
C PHE A 450 1.33 19.94 -16.48
N VAL A 451 1.27 21.22 -16.14
CA VAL A 451 0.76 21.68 -14.83
C VAL A 451 -0.73 21.34 -14.70
N GLY A 452 -1.48 21.39 -15.82
CA GLY A 452 -2.88 20.98 -15.88
C GLY A 452 -3.12 19.54 -15.43
N LEU A 453 -2.21 18.62 -15.73
CA LEU A 453 -2.31 17.22 -15.28
C LEU A 453 -2.24 17.11 -13.75
N TRP A 454 -1.35 17.89 -13.12
CA TRP A 454 -1.18 17.91 -11.68
C TRP A 454 -2.32 18.62 -10.94
N PHE A 455 -3.03 19.55 -11.58
CA PHE A 455 -4.29 20.07 -11.04
C PHE A 455 -5.36 18.98 -10.96
N GLY A 456 -5.42 18.06 -11.93
CA GLY A 456 -6.29 16.89 -11.83
C GLY A 456 -5.93 15.97 -10.67
N MET A 457 -4.62 15.77 -10.41
CA MET A 457 -4.17 15.04 -9.23
C MET A 457 -4.55 15.74 -7.93
N ALA A 458 -4.40 17.06 -7.84
CA ALA A 458 -4.83 17.82 -6.68
C ALA A 458 -6.34 17.69 -6.44
N ALA A 459 -7.16 17.76 -7.50
CA ALA A 459 -8.60 17.56 -7.41
C ALA A 459 -8.98 16.15 -6.95
N ALA A 460 -8.29 15.13 -7.45
CA ALA A 460 -8.45 13.74 -6.99
C ALA A 460 -8.15 13.63 -5.50
N GLN A 461 -7.00 14.15 -5.05
CA GLN A 461 -6.56 14.04 -3.66
C GLN A 461 -7.50 14.77 -2.70
N VAL A 462 -7.89 16.01 -3.00
CA VAL A 462 -8.81 16.79 -2.16
C VAL A 462 -10.16 16.10 -2.04
N SER A 463 -10.74 15.63 -3.16
CA SER A 463 -12.02 14.93 -3.14
C SER A 463 -11.94 13.61 -2.37
N CYS A 464 -10.85 12.86 -2.54
CA CYS A 464 -10.62 11.59 -1.86
C CYS A 464 -10.52 11.76 -0.35
N THR A 465 -9.66 12.67 0.12
CA THR A 465 -9.50 12.95 1.56
C THR A 465 -10.80 13.42 2.19
N CYS A 466 -11.57 14.27 1.52
CA CYS A 466 -12.85 14.74 2.01
C CYS A 466 -13.85 13.58 2.20
N MET A 467 -13.99 12.70 1.21
CA MET A 467 -14.86 11.51 1.31
C MET A 467 -14.38 10.53 2.37
N MET A 468 -13.07 10.35 2.51
CA MET A 468 -12.47 9.46 3.49
C MET A 468 -12.67 9.97 4.92
N VAL A 469 -12.49 11.27 5.16
CA VAL A 469 -12.78 11.93 6.44
C VAL A 469 -14.25 11.80 6.80
N CYS A 470 -15.16 12.08 5.86
CA CYS A 470 -16.60 11.91 6.07
C CYS A 470 -16.93 10.46 6.50
N THR A 471 -16.30 9.48 5.85
CA THR A 471 -16.49 8.05 6.17
C THR A 471 -15.99 7.70 7.57
N LEU A 472 -14.84 8.23 7.98
CA LEU A 472 -14.29 7.99 9.31
C LEU A 472 -15.15 8.62 10.41
N ILE A 473 -15.62 9.86 10.22
CA ILE A 473 -16.50 10.55 11.17
C ILE A 473 -17.84 9.80 11.30
N CYS A 474 -18.38 9.30 10.20
CA CYS A 474 -19.65 8.56 10.19
C CYS A 474 -19.50 7.09 10.60
N THR A 475 -18.32 6.62 11.00
CA THR A 475 -18.11 5.22 11.37
C THR A 475 -18.66 4.93 12.76
N ASP A 476 -19.66 4.04 12.84
CA ASP A 476 -20.04 3.41 14.10
C ASP A 476 -19.02 2.32 14.47
N TRP A 477 -18.17 2.64 15.45
CA TRP A 477 -17.13 1.77 15.96
C TRP A 477 -17.66 0.54 16.69
N LYS A 478 -18.81 0.65 17.37
CA LYS A 478 -19.43 -0.50 18.05
C LYS A 478 -19.92 -1.51 17.03
N GLN A 479 -20.59 -1.03 15.98
CA GLN A 479 -21.00 -1.89 14.87
C GLN A 479 -19.80 -2.57 14.21
N GLN A 480 -18.67 -1.87 14.03
CA GLN A 480 -17.48 -2.49 13.46
C GLN A 480 -16.87 -3.57 14.36
N ALA A 481 -16.92 -3.43 15.68
CA ALA A 481 -16.50 -4.48 16.62
C ALA A 481 -17.41 -5.73 16.52
N THR A 482 -18.73 -5.55 16.39
CA THR A 482 -19.67 -6.65 16.15
C THR A 482 -19.34 -7.40 14.85
N ARG A 483 -19.11 -6.67 13.74
CA ARG A 483 -18.71 -7.26 12.46
C ARG A 483 -17.37 -7.99 12.53
N ALA A 484 -16.43 -7.49 13.34
CA ALA A 484 -15.15 -8.17 13.57
C ALA A 484 -15.33 -9.51 14.31
N LYS A 485 -16.29 -9.57 15.25
CA LYS A 485 -16.66 -10.80 15.94
C LYS A 485 -17.26 -11.82 14.98
N GLU A 486 -18.16 -11.41 14.09
CA GLU A 486 -18.74 -12.24 13.03
C GLU A 486 -17.68 -12.75 12.04
N LEU A 487 -16.81 -11.86 11.55
CA LEU A 487 -15.75 -12.22 10.59
C LEU A 487 -14.79 -13.28 11.16
N THR A 488 -14.64 -13.30 12.47
CA THR A 488 -13.73 -14.22 13.16
C THR A 488 -14.47 -15.41 13.78
N GLN A 489 -15.77 -15.61 13.62
CA GLN A 489 -16.45 -16.81 14.12
C GLN A 489 -16.08 -18.03 13.25
N GLU A 490 -15.79 -19.17 13.87
CA GLU A 490 -15.79 -20.44 13.15
C GLU A 490 -17.27 -20.80 12.91
N ASN A 491 -17.64 -21.18 11.68
CA ASN A 491 -18.98 -21.73 11.43
C ASN A 491 -19.18 -22.93 12.37
N GLU A 492 -19.98 -22.76 13.42
CA GLU A 492 -20.35 -23.85 14.35
C GLU A 492 -21.16 -24.95 13.67
N ASP A 493 -21.63 -24.71 12.44
CA ASP A 493 -22.36 -25.69 11.62
C ASP A 493 -21.55 -26.97 11.32
N SER A 494 -20.22 -26.98 11.46
CA SER A 494 -19.43 -28.21 11.29
C SER A 494 -19.21 -29.00 12.59
N LYS A 495 -19.66 -28.52 13.74
CA LYS A 495 -19.58 -29.25 15.03
C LYS A 495 -20.87 -29.99 15.37
N ASN A 496 -22.02 -29.49 14.92
CA ASN A 496 -23.30 -30.12 15.22
C ASN A 496 -23.57 -31.42 14.46
N ASP A 497 -22.82 -31.69 13.38
CA ASP A 497 -22.94 -32.95 12.61
C ASP A 497 -22.16 -34.13 13.23
N LEU A 498 -21.38 -33.90 14.29
CA LEU A 498 -20.61 -34.95 15.00
C LEU A 498 -21.13 -35.23 16.43
N GLU A 499 -22.05 -34.41 16.94
CA GLU A 499 -22.61 -34.55 18.30
C GLU A 499 -24.15 -34.57 18.28
N ALA A 500 -24.75 -35.53 17.55
CA ALA A 500 -26.13 -35.97 17.81
C ALA A 500 -26.42 -37.36 17.17
N PRO A 501 -26.90 -38.37 17.90
CA PRO A 501 -26.61 -38.73 19.28
C PRO A 501 -26.21 -40.22 19.43
N LEU A 502 -25.27 -40.53 20.33
CA LEU A 502 -25.10 -41.87 20.93
C LEU A 502 -26.17 -42.17 22.00
N LEU A 503 -27.37 -41.62 21.82
CA LEU A 503 -28.56 -41.89 22.62
C LEU A 503 -29.76 -42.04 21.68
N SER A 504 -29.78 -43.17 20.96
CA SER A 504 -31.00 -43.87 20.53
C SER A 504 -30.66 -45.32 20.26
#